data_AF-A0A7C3Q2M9-F1
#
_entry.id   AF-A0A7C3Q2M9-F1
#
_cell.length_a   1.000
_cell.length_b   1.000
_cell.length_c   1.000
_cell.angle_alpha   90.00
_cell.angle_beta   90.00
_cell.angle_gamma   90.00
#
_symmetry.space_group_name_H-M   'P 1'
#
loop_
_entity.id
_entity.type
_entity.pdbx_description
1 polymer ?
#
loop_
_entity_poly.entity_id
_entity_poly.type
_entity_poly.pdbx_seq_one_letter_code
_entity_poly.pdbx_strand_id
1 'polypeptide(L)'
;MTRPLTELMRIEVADDHMSASLVLESGGQPGPLDAPFAESLLTSHEVPLTRERSATIRRALEQYALNPGETQRVQIAFGVEPVHAQGPRLELRTRRGA
;
A
#
# COMPACT_ATOMS: atom_id res chain seq x y z
N MET A 1 -31.87 9.35 -13.03
CA MET A 1 -31.04 8.16 -12.76
C MET A 1 -29.67 8.66 -12.34
N THR A 2 -29.45 8.83 -11.04
CA THR A 2 -28.15 9.18 -10.46
C THR A 2 -27.23 7.99 -10.69
N ARG A 3 -26.28 8.12 -11.62
CA ARG A 3 -25.16 7.19 -11.68
C ARG A 3 -24.50 7.23 -10.29
N PRO A 4 -24.25 6.08 -9.65
CA PRO A 4 -23.50 6.08 -8.40
C PRO A 4 -22.16 6.77 -8.66
N LEU A 5 -21.64 7.49 -7.67
CA LEU A 5 -20.28 8.01 -7.68
C LEU A 5 -19.38 6.85 -8.13
N THR A 6 -18.84 6.88 -9.35
CA THR A 6 -17.88 5.85 -9.77
C THR A 6 -16.70 6.00 -8.81
N GLU A 7 -16.45 5.00 -7.97
CA GLU A 7 -15.34 5.05 -7.01
C GLU A 7 -14.03 5.00 -7.78
N LEU A 8 -13.50 6.17 -8.13
CA LEU A 8 -12.30 6.32 -8.98
C LEU A 8 -11.03 5.79 -8.33
N MET A 9 -11.05 5.57 -7.01
CA MET A 9 -9.93 5.06 -6.25
C MET A 9 -10.43 4.13 -5.14
N ARG A 10 -9.85 2.94 -5.09
CA ARG A 10 -10.08 1.97 -4.01
C ARG A 10 -8.80 1.28 -3.59
N ILE A 11 -8.80 0.74 -2.38
CA ILE A 11 -7.75 -0.14 -1.87
C ILE A 11 -8.29 -1.56 -1.83
N GLU A 12 -7.59 -2.47 -2.49
CA GLU A 12 -7.85 -3.90 -2.39
C GLU A 12 -6.80 -4.52 -1.46
N VAL A 13 -7.23 -4.95 -0.27
CA VAL A 13 -6.41 -5.73 0.67
C VAL A 13 -6.60 -7.20 0.33
N ALA A 14 -5.50 -7.95 0.22
CA ALA A 14 -5.57 -9.39 -0.02
C ALA A 14 -6.02 -10.13 1.25
N ASP A 15 -6.46 -11.37 1.09
CA ASP A 15 -6.89 -12.23 2.22
C ASP A 15 -5.77 -12.49 3.24
N ASP A 16 -4.50 -12.29 2.84
CA ASP A 16 -3.36 -12.37 3.73
C ASP A 16 -3.27 -11.19 4.72
N HIS A 17 -4.10 -10.15 4.54
CA HIS A 17 -4.08 -8.88 5.28
C HIS A 17 -2.71 -8.17 5.33
N MET A 18 -1.77 -8.61 4.51
CA MET A 18 -0.37 -8.19 4.49
C MET A 18 -0.01 -7.56 3.14
N SER A 19 -0.80 -7.84 2.10
CA SER A 19 -0.70 -7.28 0.76
C SER A 19 -1.86 -6.32 0.47
N ALA A 20 -1.56 -5.20 -0.19
CA ALA A 20 -2.57 -4.22 -0.59
C ALA A 20 -2.23 -3.65 -1.97
N SER A 21 -3.27 -3.35 -2.75
CA SER A 21 -3.21 -2.73 -4.08
C SER A 21 -4.05 -1.46 -4.12
N LEU A 22 -3.50 -0.39 -4.66
CA LEU A 22 -4.25 0.81 -5.06
C LEU A 22 -4.82 0.57 -6.45
N VAL A 23 -6.13 0.74 -6.62
CA VAL A 23 -6.80 0.65 -7.91
C VAL A 23 -7.38 2.01 -8.26
N LEU A 24 -7.00 2.53 -9.43
CA LEU A 24 -7.48 3.79 -10.00
C LEU A 24 -8.27 3.44 -11.27
N GLU A 25 -9.58 3.70 -11.28
CA GLU A 25 -10.46 3.28 -12.38
C GLU A 25 -10.44 4.28 -13.55
N SER A 26 -10.45 3.76 -14.79
CA SER A 26 -10.50 4.59 -16.00
C SER A 26 -11.79 5.41 -16.10
N GLY A 27 -11.68 6.62 -16.66
CA GLY A 27 -12.86 7.44 -16.98
C GLY A 27 -13.29 8.39 -15.87
N GLY A 28 -12.46 8.51 -14.82
CA GLY A 28 -12.57 9.59 -13.83
C GLY A 28 -11.89 10.87 -14.29
N GLN A 29 -12.50 12.03 -14.03
CA GLN A 29 -11.70 13.25 -13.95
C GLN A 29 -10.77 13.13 -12.72
N PRO A 30 -9.49 13.50 -12.82
CA PRO A 30 -8.55 13.49 -11.70
C PRO A 30 -8.86 14.58 -10.62
N GLY A 31 -10.14 14.88 -10.37
CA GLY A 31 -10.56 15.59 -9.16
C GLY A 31 -10.30 14.73 -7.92
N PRO A 32 -10.37 15.29 -6.70
CA PRO A 32 -9.31 15.25 -5.68
C PRO A 32 -8.79 13.84 -5.34
N LEU A 33 -8.14 13.19 -6.30
CA LEU A 33 -7.31 12.01 -6.08
C LEU A 33 -5.99 12.54 -5.54
N ASP A 34 -5.99 12.87 -4.26
CA ASP A 34 -4.83 13.38 -3.57
C ASP A 34 -4.14 12.27 -2.78
N ALA A 35 -2.83 12.40 -2.61
CA ALA A 35 -2.06 11.45 -1.81
C ALA A 35 -2.61 11.32 -0.38
N PRO A 36 -3.02 12.40 0.32
CA PRO A 36 -3.62 12.30 1.64
C PRO A 36 -4.88 11.41 1.71
N PHE A 37 -5.76 11.46 0.72
CA PHE A 37 -6.96 10.62 0.68
C PHE A 37 -6.59 9.15 0.48
N ALA A 38 -5.67 8.84 -0.44
CA ALA A 38 -5.15 7.48 -0.63
C ALA A 38 -4.44 6.93 0.63
N GLU A 39 -3.67 7.77 1.33
CA GLU A 39 -3.00 7.43 2.59
C GLU A 39 -4.02 7.19 3.72
N SER A 40 -5.11 7.96 3.76
CA SER A 40 -6.22 7.78 4.69
C SER A 40 -6.97 6.46 4.44
N LEU A 41 -7.20 6.10 3.17
CA LEU A 41 -7.80 4.82 2.80
C LEU A 41 -6.93 3.64 3.28
N LEU A 42 -5.62 3.70 3.05
CA LEU A 42 -4.70 2.67 3.56
C LEU A 42 -4.79 2.48 5.07
N THR A 43 -4.77 3.59 5.81
CA THR A 43 -4.84 3.58 7.27
C THR A 43 -6.19 3.01 7.74
N SER A 44 -7.28 3.34 7.04
CA SER A 44 -8.63 2.82 7.32
C SER A 44 -8.75 1.31 7.07
N HIS A 45 -7.89 0.77 6.20
CA HIS A 45 -7.76 -0.66 5.91
C HIS A 45 -6.67 -1.36 6.72
N GLU A 46 -6.22 -0.75 7.83
CA GLU A 46 -5.20 -1.30 8.75
C GLU A 46 -3.82 -1.56 8.09
N VAL A 47 -3.57 -0.96 6.92
CA VAL A 47 -2.29 -1.06 6.23
C VAL A 47 -1.38 0.08 6.74
N PRO A 48 -0.27 -0.22 7.44
CA PRO A 48 0.56 0.82 8.04
C PRO A 48 1.18 1.72 6.97
N LEU A 49 1.10 3.04 7.18
CA LEU A 49 1.71 3.99 6.26
C LEU A 49 3.22 4.08 6.48
N THR A 50 4.02 3.73 5.46
CA THR A 50 5.47 3.91 5.46
C THR A 50 5.88 4.94 4.40
N ARG A 51 7.09 5.51 4.52
CA ARG A 51 7.61 6.47 3.52
C ARG A 51 7.64 5.88 2.10
N GLU A 52 7.97 4.59 1.98
CA GLU A 52 7.99 3.87 0.72
C GLU A 52 6.59 3.72 0.11
N ARG A 53 5.59 3.42 0.94
CA ARG A 53 4.18 3.31 0.54
C ARG A 53 3.64 4.66 0.07
N SER A 54 3.86 5.73 0.84
CA SER A 54 3.53 7.10 0.44
C SER A 54 4.17 7.49 -0.90
N ALA A 55 5.44 7.15 -1.12
CA ALA A 55 6.12 7.43 -2.38
C ALA A 55 5.50 6.64 -3.56
N THR A 56 5.11 5.39 -3.32
CA THR A 56 4.46 4.53 -4.32
C THR A 56 3.08 5.07 -4.72
N ILE A 57 2.27 5.49 -3.75
CA ILE A 57 0.96 6.13 -3.98
C ILE A 57 1.12 7.39 -4.83
N ARG A 58 2.05 8.28 -4.46
CA ARG A 58 2.29 9.52 -5.22
C ARG A 58 2.66 9.24 -6.67
N ARG A 59 3.55 8.28 -6.91
CA ARG A 59 3.92 7.85 -8.27
C ARG A 59 2.72 7.30 -9.04
N ALA A 60 1.88 6.49 -8.40
CA ALA A 60 0.67 5.95 -9.04
C ALA A 60 -0.30 7.08 -9.44
N LEU A 61 -0.50 8.07 -8.58
CA LEU A 61 -1.35 9.22 -8.86
C LEU A 61 -0.76 10.10 -9.97
N GLU A 62 0.55 10.34 -9.98
CA GLU A 62 1.25 11.05 -11.06
C GLU A 62 1.09 10.31 -12.41
N GLN A 63 1.24 8.99 -12.42
CA GLN A 63 1.04 8.17 -13.62
C GLN A 63 -0.41 8.18 -14.11
N TYR A 64 -1.36 8.17 -13.19
CA TYR A 64 -2.79 8.27 -13.52
C TYR A 64 -3.16 9.65 -14.07
N ALA A 65 -2.56 10.72 -13.53
CA ALA A 65 -2.75 12.07 -14.07
C ALA A 65 -2.25 12.21 -15.52
N LEU A 66 -1.22 11.45 -15.91
CA LEU A 66 -0.73 11.40 -17.29
C LEU A 66 -1.63 10.57 -18.22
N ASN A 67 -2.24 9.50 -17.72
CA ASN A 67 -3.06 8.58 -18.51
C ASN A 67 -4.36 8.17 -17.77
N PRO A 68 -5.34 9.08 -17.61
CA PRO A 68 -6.59 8.80 -16.87
C PRO A 68 -7.59 7.93 -17.65
N GLY A 69 -7.27 7.60 -18.91
CA GLY A 69 -8.08 6.74 -19.78
C GLY A 69 -7.95 5.25 -19.49
N GLU A 70 -7.01 4.85 -18.64
CA GLU A 70 -6.70 3.45 -18.34
C GLU A 70 -6.86 3.16 -16.85
N THR A 71 -7.34 1.95 -16.54
CA THR A 71 -7.39 1.50 -15.16
C THR A 71 -5.98 1.14 -14.71
N GLN A 72 -5.49 1.79 -13.66
CA GLN A 72 -4.16 1.54 -13.10
C GLN A 72 -4.28 0.76 -11.80
N ARG A 73 -3.55 -0.35 -11.69
CA ARG A 73 -3.44 -1.15 -10.47
C ARG A 73 -1.99 -1.16 -10.03
N VAL A 74 -1.73 -0.61 -8.84
CA VAL A 74 -0.38 -0.50 -8.27
C VAL A 74 -0.33 -1.23 -6.95
N GLN A 75 0.60 -2.15 -6.81
CA GLN A 75 0.84 -2.83 -5.54
C GLN A 75 1.57 -1.88 -4.58
N ILE A 76 0.95 -1.63 -3.43
CA ILE A 76 1.42 -0.67 -2.42
C ILE A 76 1.93 -1.40 -1.17
N ALA A 77 1.47 -2.61 -0.88
CA ALA A 77 2.04 -3.46 0.15
C ALA A 77 2.26 -4.87 -0.40
N PHE A 78 3.43 -5.42 -0.07
CA PHE A 78 3.80 -6.81 -0.32
C PHE A 78 3.73 -7.54 1.01
N GLY A 79 2.93 -8.61 1.07
CA GLY A 79 2.92 -9.52 2.21
C GLY A 79 4.22 -10.31 2.27
N VAL A 80 5.25 -9.70 2.82
CA VAL A 80 6.41 -10.42 3.32
C VAL A 80 6.13 -10.67 4.80
N GLU A 81 6.10 -11.94 5.22
CA GLU A 81 6.21 -12.31 6.64
C GLU A 81 7.28 -11.42 7.29
N PRO A 82 7.12 -10.98 8.55
CA PRO A 82 8.20 -10.32 9.25
C PRO A 82 9.39 -11.27 9.22
N VAL A 83 10.37 -10.96 8.37
CA VAL A 83 11.68 -11.60 8.42
C VAL A 83 12.15 -11.25 9.81
N HIS A 84 12.07 -12.21 10.75
CA HIS A 84 12.59 -12.03 12.09
C HIS A 84 13.92 -11.35 11.91
N ALA A 85 13.99 -10.09 12.38
CA ALA A 85 15.21 -9.33 12.33
C ALA A 85 16.31 -10.26 12.82
N GLN A 86 17.43 -10.32 12.11
CA GLN A 86 18.64 -10.91 12.63
C GLN A 86 19.02 -10.11 13.89
N GLY A 87 18.33 -10.41 14.99
CA GLY A 87 18.67 -9.98 16.33
C GLY A 87 19.98 -10.69 16.70
N PRO A 88 20.78 -10.07 17.57
CA PRO A 88 22.16 -10.50 17.81
C PRO A 88 22.18 -11.98 18.19
N ARG A 89 22.99 -12.76 17.46
CA ARG A 89 23.32 -14.14 17.83
C ARG A 89 23.97 -14.12 19.21
N LEU A 90 23.18 -14.37 20.25
CA LEU A 90 23.67 -14.46 21.62
C LEU A 90 24.38 -15.82 21.75
N GLU A 91 25.69 -15.86 21.51
CA GLU A 91 26.50 -17.04 21.80
C GLU A 91 26.76 -17.13 23.31
N LEU A 92 25.86 -17.80 24.03
CA LEU A 92 26.11 -18.19 25.42
C LEU A 92 27.14 -19.32 25.45
N ARG A 93 28.44 -18.97 25.57
CA ARG A 93 29.49 -19.93 25.89
C ARG A 93 29.43 -20.25 27.39
N THR A 94 28.74 -21.33 27.75
CA THR A 94 28.90 -21.93 29.07
C THR A 94 30.26 -22.61 29.16
N ARG A 95 31.22 -22.04 29.88
CA ARG A 95 32.33 -22.84 30.41
C ARG A 95 31.80 -23.60 31.62
N ARG A 96 31.48 -24.88 31.43
CA ARG A 96 31.39 -25.87 32.51
C ARG A 96 32.79 -26.03 33.09
N GLY A 97 32.86 -26.14 34.42
CA GLY A 97 34.08 -26.02 35.19
C GLY A 97 35.07 -27.17 35.09
N ALA A 98 36.21 -26.92 35.71
CA ALA A 98 36.95 -27.79 36.61
C ALA A 98 37.79 -26.87 37.51
#